data_AF-A0A7V4J1H2-F1
#
_entry.id   AF-A0A7V4J1H2-F1
#
_cell.length_a   1.000
_cell.length_b   1.000
_cell.length_c   1.000
_cell.angle_alpha   90.00
_cell.angle_beta   90.00
_cell.angle_gamma   90.00
#
_symmetry.space_group_name_H-M   'P 1'
#
loop_
_entity.id
_entity.type
_entity.pdbx_description
1 polymer ?
#
loop_
_entity_poly.entity_id
_entity_poly.type
_entity_poly.pdbx_seq_one_letter_code
_entity_poly.pdbx_strand_id
1 'polypeptide(L)' 'MRRKMPLMGLCPIGKFVFSHEDAIKQKKLIMTKFGKQGIEFVDLDKTLQDGIVRKQEDVDAVVRYFKSKEIYWI' A
#
# COMPACT_ATOMS: atom_id res chain seq x y z
N MET A 1 -11.90 3.11 27.37
CA MET A 1 -10.69 2.96 26.53
C MET A 1 -11.10 3.00 25.07
N ARG A 2 -10.58 3.95 24.27
CA ARG A 2 -10.79 3.95 22.80
C ARG A 2 -9.92 2.83 22.22
N ARG A 3 -10.51 1.87 21.49
CA ARG A 3 -9.72 0.85 20.79
C ARG A 3 -8.76 1.57 19.83
N LYS A 4 -7.45 1.34 19.98
CA LYS A 4 -6.46 1.82 19.01
C LYS A 4 -6.76 1.11 17.69
N MET A 5 -7.06 1.87 16.63
CA MET A 5 -7.26 1.29 15.32
C MET A 5 -5.93 0.72 14.82
N PRO A 6 -5.92 -0.48 14.21
CA PRO A 6 -4.70 -1.03 13.65
C PRO A 6 -4.25 -0.20 12.44
N LEU A 7 -2.93 -0.01 12.29
CA LEU A 7 -2.35 0.60 11.11
C LEU A 7 -2.35 -0.42 9.95
N MET A 8 -2.92 -0.05 8.81
CA MET A 8 -3.00 -0.91 7.63
C MET A 8 -1.85 -0.66 6.64
N GLY A 9 -1.24 -1.72 6.11
CA GLY A 9 -0.36 -1.63 4.95
C GLY A 9 -1.13 -1.77 3.64
N LEU A 10 -1.13 -0.75 2.79
CA LEU A 10 -1.66 -0.82 1.44
C LEU A 10 -0.55 -1.26 0.48
N CYS A 11 -0.70 -2.45 -0.12
CA CYS A 11 0.27 -3.03 -1.05
C CYS A 11 -0.35 -3.24 -2.45
N PRO A 12 -0.39 -2.21 -3.32
CA PRO A 12 -0.88 -2.35 -4.68
C PRO A 12 0.10 -3.20 -5.51
N ILE A 13 -0.45 -4.13 -6.29
CA ILE A 13 0.34 -5.00 -7.17
C ILE A 13 -0.09 -4.76 -8.61
N GLY A 14 0.88 -4.50 -9.49
CA GLY A 14 0.68 -4.40 -10.93
C GLY A 14 0.78 -5.77 -11.57
N LYS A 15 -0.13 -6.06 -12.51
CA LYS A 15 -0.03 -7.23 -13.41
C LYS A 15 -0.12 -6.75 -14.85
N PHE A 16 0.58 -7.43 -15.76
CA PHE A 16 0.66 -7.09 -17.18
C PHE A 16 -0.69 -7.16 -17.94
N VAL A 17 -1.72 -7.75 -17.33
CA VAL A 17 -3.06 -7.86 -17.92
C VAL A 17 -3.95 -6.62 -17.67
N PHE A 18 -3.46 -5.63 -16.91
CA PHE A 18 -4.20 -4.40 -16.61
C PHE A 18 -3.37 -3.16 -16.95
N SER A 19 -4.06 -2.07 -17.32
CA SER A 19 -3.44 -0.77 -17.57
C SER A 19 -2.74 -0.25 -16.30
N HIS A 20 -1.54 0.29 -16.51
CA HIS A 20 -0.80 0.96 -15.45
C HIS A 20 -1.51 2.25 -14.99
N GLU A 21 -2.06 3.03 -15.92
CA GLU A 21 -2.82 4.25 -15.60
C GLU A 21 -4.04 3.94 -14.73
N ASP A 22 -4.78 2.87 -15.07
CA ASP A 22 -5.94 2.44 -14.30
C ASP A 22 -5.54 1.94 -12.92
N ALA A 23 -4.42 1.21 -12.79
CA ALA A 23 -3.91 0.80 -11.48
C ALA A 23 -3.61 2.00 -10.57
N ILE A 24 -2.97 3.05 -11.10
CA ILE A 24 -2.72 4.30 -10.36
C ILE A 24 -4.04 4.97 -9.99
N LYS A 25 -4.99 5.06 -10.93
CA LYS A 25 -6.30 5.69 -10.71
C LYS A 25 -7.05 4.99 -9.58
N GLN A 26 -7.13 3.66 -9.62
CA GLN A 26 -7.83 2.87 -8.61
C GLN A 26 -7.14 2.97 -7.24
N LYS A 27 -5.81 2.93 -7.20
CA LYS A 27 -5.03 3.16 -5.97
C LYS A 27 -5.42 4.49 -5.30
N LYS A 28 -5.44 5.59 -6.05
CA LYS A 28 -5.81 6.91 -5.53
C LYS A 28 -7.25 6.95 -5.00
N LEU A 29 -8.18 6.28 -5.68
CA LEU A 29 -9.58 6.19 -5.25
C LEU A 29 -9.72 5.43 -3.93
N ILE A 30 -8.96 4.33 -3.75
CA ILE A 30 -8.94 3.54 -2.51
C ILE A 30 -8.38 4.38 -1.36
N MET A 31 -7.22 5.02 -1.54
CA MET A 31 -6.61 5.89 -0.53
C MET A 31 -7.54 7.04 -0.12
N THR A 32 -8.24 7.63 -1.09
CA THR A 32 -9.25 8.67 -0.82
C THR A 32 -10.39 8.13 0.04
N LYS A 33 -10.88 6.92 -0.24
CA LYS A 33 -11.95 6.29 0.56
C LYS A 33 -11.47 5.97 1.98
N PHE A 34 -10.24 5.48 2.14
CA PHE A 34 -9.66 5.22 3.46
C PHE A 34 -9.55 6.49 4.29
N GLY A 35 -9.04 7.58 3.70
CA GLY A 35 -8.97 8.88 4.36
C GLY A 35 -10.35 9.40 4.80
N LYS A 36 -11.37 9.27 3.94
CA LYS A 36 -12.76 9.65 4.29
C LYS A 36 -13.36 8.82 5.43
N GLN A 37 -12.89 7.58 5.61
CA GLN A 37 -13.37 6.67 6.65
C GLN A 37 -12.52 6.73 7.93
N GLY A 38 -11.48 7.57 7.97
CA GLY A 38 -10.57 7.66 9.13
C GLY A 38 -9.74 6.39 9.34
N ILE A 39 -9.49 5.61 8.30
CA ILE A 39 -8.61 4.44 8.36
C ILE A 39 -7.17 4.95 8.35
N GLU A 40 -6.39 4.55 9.35
CA GLU A 40 -4.94 4.80 9.35
C GLU A 40 -4.25 3.75 8.48
N PHE A 41 -3.49 4.21 7.48
CA PHE A 41 -2.75 3.34 6.57
C PHE A 41 -1.42 3.95 6.13
N VAL A 42 -0.52 3.09 5.67
CA VAL A 42 0.69 3.46 4.91
C VAL A 42 0.66 2.81 3.53
N ASP A 43 1.18 3.51 2.54
CA ASP A 43 1.32 3.01 1.17
C ASP A 43 2.81 2.83 0.81
N LEU A 44 3.08 2.59 -0.46
CA LEU A 44 4.42 2.36 -1.00
C LEU A 44 4.97 3.54 -1.81
N ASP A 45 4.33 4.72 -1.80
CA ASP A 45 4.77 5.87 -2.61
C ASP A 45 6.15 6.41 -2.20
N LYS A 46 6.56 6.11 -0.96
CA LYS A 46 7.89 6.45 -0.43
C LYS A 46 8.94 5.36 -0.65
N THR A 47 8.52 4.20 -1.16
CA THR A 47 9.35 2.99 -1.26
C THR A 47 9.59 2.60 -2.72
N LEU A 48 8.59 2.80 -3.58
CA LEU A 48 8.63 2.48 -5.01
C LEU A 48 8.22 3.72 -5.82
N GLN A 49 8.68 3.83 -7.06
CA GLN A 49 8.49 5.01 -7.93
C GLN A 49 7.03 5.48 -8.04
N ASP A 50 6.09 4.55 -8.12
CA ASP A 50 4.65 4.77 -8.23
C ASP A 50 3.86 4.09 -7.09
N GLY A 51 4.60 3.55 -6.10
CA GLY A 51 4.07 2.73 -5.02
C GLY A 51 3.27 1.50 -5.48
N ILE A 52 3.67 0.86 -6.59
CA ILE A 52 3.09 -0.38 -7.09
C ILE A 52 4.19 -1.44 -7.21
N VAL A 53 3.95 -2.62 -6.62
CA VAL A 53 4.84 -3.79 -6.75
C VAL A 53 4.65 -4.41 -8.14
N ARG A 54 5.73 -4.57 -8.91
CA ARG A 54 5.64 -5.10 -10.28
C ARG A 54 6.49 -6.36 -10.48
N LYS A 55 7.58 -6.48 -9.76
CA LYS A 55 8.58 -7.55 -9.93
C LYS A 55 9.14 -8.01 -8.59
N GLN A 56 9.79 -9.17 -8.62
CA GLN A 56 10.27 -9.82 -7.40
C GLN A 56 11.29 -8.96 -6.65
N GLU A 57 12.07 -8.16 -7.38
CA GLU A 57 13.09 -7.26 -6.82
C GLU A 57 12.49 -6.15 -5.96
N ASP A 58 11.21 -5.81 -6.14
CA ASP A 58 10.52 -4.79 -5.34
C ASP A 58 10.15 -5.33 -3.95
N VAL A 59 10.00 -6.65 -3.81
CA VAL A 59 9.40 -7.31 -2.63
C VAL A 59 10.21 -7.04 -1.37
N ASP A 60 11.53 -7.17 -1.44
CA ASP A 60 12.39 -7.00 -0.27
C ASP A 60 12.33 -5.58 0.29
N ALA A 61 12.25 -4.57 -0.58
CA ALA A 61 12.12 -3.17 -0.16
C ALA A 61 10.76 -2.94 0.52
N VAL A 62 9.68 -3.50 -0.04
CA VAL A 62 8.32 -3.44 0.52
C VAL A 62 8.25 -4.11 1.89
N VAL A 63 8.80 -5.32 2.01
CA VAL A 63 8.81 -6.07 3.28
C VAL A 63 9.60 -5.32 4.34
N ARG A 64 10.79 -4.79 4.01
CA ARG A 64 11.56 -3.96 4.95
C ARG A 64 10.79 -2.72 5.38
N TYR A 65 10.14 -2.04 4.44
CA TYR A 65 9.34 -0.87 4.73
C TYR A 65 8.18 -1.18 5.68
N PHE A 66 7.36 -2.19 5.39
CA PHE A 66 6.25 -2.56 6.26
C PHE A 66 6.70 -3.04 7.65
N LYS A 67 7.78 -3.81 7.73
CA LYS A 67 8.37 -4.18 9.03
C LYS A 67 8.80 -2.95 9.84
N SER A 68 9.36 -1.92 9.20
CA SER A 68 9.71 -0.65 9.87
C SER A 68 8.50 0.14 10.38
N LYS A 69 7.29 -0.23 9.93
CA LYS A 69 6.00 0.32 10.35
C LYS A 69 5.22 -0.62 11.26
N GLU A 70 5.87 -1.68 11.76
CA GLU A 70 5.24 -2.70 12.60
C GLU A 70 4.04 -3.39 11.94
N ILE A 71 4.04 -3.45 10.60
CA ILE A 71 3.05 -4.21 9.83
C ILE A 71 3.64 -5.59 9.55
N TYR A 72 3.01 -6.59 10.14
CA TYR A 72 3.39 -7.99 10.01
C TYR A 72 2.27 -8.78 9.35
N TRP A 73 2.66 -9.86 8.68
CA TRP A 73 1.75 -10.85 8.13
C TRP A 73 1.45 -11.87 9.23
N ILE A 74 0.19 -12.32 9.30
CA ILE A 74 -0.25 -13.39 10.21
C ILE A 74 0.04 -14.75 9.58
#